data_AF-A0A925WCF6-F1
#
_entry.id   AF-A0A925WCF6-F1
#
_cell.length_a   1.000
_cell.length_b   1.000
_cell.length_c   1.000
_cell.angle_alpha   90.00
_cell.angle_beta   90.00
_cell.angle_gamma   90.00
#
_symmetry.space_group_name_H-M   'P 1'
#
loop_
_entity.id
_entity.type
_entity.pdbx_description
1 polymer ?
#
loop_
_entity_poly.entity_id
_entity_poly.type
_entity_poly.pdbx_seq_one_letter_code
_entity_poly.pdbx_strand_id
1 'polypeptide(L)' 'MKIIRAEHLGMCFGVRDAITLALETANREPLTILGDLVHNETVLAELRTRGIQFAQHPANVTTRTV' A
#
# COMPACT_ATOMS: atom_id res chain seq x y z
N MET A 1 8.59 16.72 -30.69
CA MET A 1 7.40 16.44 -29.86
C MET A 1 7.54 17.18 -28.54
N LYS A 2 6.54 17.96 -28.11
CA LYS A 2 6.59 18.71 -26.85
C LYS A 2 5.76 17.97 -25.80
N ILE A 3 6.39 17.52 -24.72
CA ILE A 3 5.69 16.89 -23.58
C ILE A 3 5.30 17.99 -22.60
N ILE A 4 4.04 18.03 -22.21
CA ILE A 4 3.50 18.96 -21.22
C ILE A 4 3.06 18.12 -20.02
N ARG A 5 3.55 18.48 -18.83
CA ARG A 5 3.22 17.79 -17.58
C ARG A 5 2.23 18.64 -16.80
N ALA A 6 1.31 17.98 -16.10
CA ALA A 6 0.46 18.67 -15.14
C ALA A 6 1.30 19.32 -14.02
N GLU A 7 0.77 20.38 -13.43
CA GLU A 7 1.38 21.03 -12.26
C GLU A 7 1.24 20.14 -11.02
N HIS A 8 0.08 19.50 -10.88
CA HIS A 8 -0.25 18.61 -9.78
C HIS A 8 -0.37 17.17 -10.30
N LEU A 9 0.60 16.33 -9.97
CA LEU A 9 0.63 14.92 -10.37
C LEU A 9 1.33 14.06 -9.32
N GLY A 10 1.00 12.77 -9.28
CA GLY A 10 1.59 11.80 -8.37
C GLY A 10 0.64 11.39 -7.24
N MET A 11 1.20 10.90 -6.14
CA MET A 11 0.44 10.44 -4.99
C MET A 11 -0.11 11.62 -4.18
N CYS A 12 -1.35 11.51 -3.70
CA CYS A 12 -1.87 12.44 -2.71
C CYS A 12 -1.29 12.13 -1.32
N PHE A 13 -1.54 13.00 -0.33
CA PHE A 13 -1.07 12.78 1.04
C PHE A 13 -1.60 11.47 1.63
N GLY A 14 -2.90 11.16 1.45
CA GLY A 14 -3.49 9.94 2.01
C GLY A 14 -2.87 8.65 1.47
N VAL A 15 -2.49 8.62 0.18
CA VAL A 15 -1.76 7.49 -0.40
C VAL A 15 -0.36 7.36 0.20
N ARG A 16 0.34 8.48 0.39
CA ARG A 16 1.67 8.48 1.01
C ARG A 16 1.61 7.98 2.46
N ASP A 17 0.66 8.49 3.23
CA ASP A 17 0.51 8.13 4.64
C ASP A 17 0.14 6.66 4.82
N ALA A 18 -0.77 6.15 3.98
CA ALA A 18 -1.16 4.74 3.99
C ALA A 18 0.02 3.80 3.67
N ILE A 19 0.85 4.16 2.69
CA ILE A 19 2.06 3.39 2.34
C ILE A 19 3.08 3.45 3.49
N THR A 20 3.34 4.63 4.05
CA THR A 20 4.25 4.79 5.19
C THR A 20 3.81 3.93 6.37
N LEU A 21 2.53 3.99 6.76
CA LEU A 21 1.99 3.20 7.86
C LEU A 21 2.17 1.69 7.61
N ALA A 22 1.87 1.23 6.39
CA ALA A 22 2.02 -0.18 6.03
C ALA A 22 3.48 -0.65 6.16
N LEU A 23 4.43 0.16 5.67
CA LEU A 23 5.86 -0.16 5.75
C LEU A 23 6.39 -0.12 7.18
N GLU A 24 6.03 0.89 7.96
CA GLU A 24 6.45 1.01 9.36
C GLU A 24 5.91 -0.12 10.23
N THR A 25 4.67 -0.52 9.99
CA THR A 25 4.04 -1.65 10.68
C THR A 25 4.73 -2.97 10.31
N ALA A 26 4.94 -3.20 9.01
CA ALA A 26 5.59 -4.41 8.49
C ALA A 26 7.04 -4.59 8.99
N ASN A 27 7.73 -3.50 9.31
CA ASN A 27 9.05 -3.55 9.91
C ASN A 27 9.04 -4.03 11.37
N ARG A 28 7.90 -3.97 12.06
CA ARG A 28 7.76 -4.33 13.48
C ARG A 28 7.09 -5.69 13.65
N GLU A 29 6.08 -5.99 12.83
CA GLU A 29 5.29 -7.21 12.92
C GLU A 29 4.67 -7.60 11.57
N PRO A 30 4.24 -8.86 11.39
CA PRO A 30 3.51 -9.26 10.19
C PRO A 30 2.24 -8.41 9.98
N LEU A 31 2.00 -8.00 8.74
CA LEU A 31 0.86 -7.15 8.36
C LEU A 31 0.04 -7.80 7.24
N THR A 32 -1.29 -7.86 7.45
CA THR A 32 -2.27 -8.12 6.39
C THR A 32 -3.07 -6.85 6.11
N ILE A 33 -3.12 -6.44 4.84
CA ILE A 33 -4.00 -5.38 4.34
C ILE A 33 -5.28 -6.02 3.82
N LEU A 34 -6.43 -5.50 4.25
CA LEU A 34 -7.73 -5.90 3.73
C LEU A 34 -8.06 -5.08 2.48
N GLY A 35 -8.35 -5.75 1.37
CA GLY A 35 -8.49 -5.15 0.04
C GLY A 35 -7.13 -4.71 -0.53
N ASP A 36 -7.15 -3.74 -1.43
CA ASP A 36 -5.93 -3.14 -1.98
C ASP A 36 -5.64 -1.81 -1.28
N LEU A 37 -4.38 -1.60 -0.87
CA LEU A 37 -3.95 -0.32 -0.26
C LEU A 37 -4.09 0.85 -1.24
N VAL A 38 -3.76 0.57 -2.51
CA VAL A 38 -3.87 1.48 -3.65
C VAL A 38 -4.16 0.67 -4.90
N HIS A 39 -4.81 1.26 -5.89
CA HIS A 39 -4.99 0.64 -7.20
C HIS A 39 -3.79 0.93 -8.11
N ASN A 40 -2.61 0.46 -7.70
CA ASN A 40 -1.37 0.56 -8.46
C ASN A 40 -0.54 -0.72 -8.29
N GLU A 41 -0.44 -1.53 -9.34
CA GLU A 41 0.22 -2.85 -9.24
C GLU A 41 1.71 -2.75 -8.93
N THR A 42 2.41 -1.71 -9.38
CA THR A 42 3.83 -1.52 -9.04
C THR A 42 4.01 -1.30 -7.54
N VAL A 43 3.15 -0.48 -6.92
CA VAL A 43 3.16 -0.26 -5.47
C VAL A 43 2.75 -1.53 -4.73
N LEU A 44 1.68 -2.21 -5.16
CA LEU A 44 1.25 -3.46 -4.53
C LEU A 44 2.33 -4.54 -4.59
N ALA A 45 3.02 -4.68 -5.73
CA ALA A 45 4.13 -5.60 -5.88
C ALA A 45 5.28 -5.27 -4.91
N GLU A 46 5.67 -4.00 -4.79
CA GLU A 46 6.68 -3.56 -3.83
C GLU A 46 6.29 -3.93 -2.39
N LEU A 47 5.06 -3.64 -1.97
CA LEU A 47 4.57 -4.00 -0.64
C LEU A 47 4.61 -5.52 -0.39
N ARG A 48 4.23 -6.33 -1.39
CA ARG A 48 4.34 -7.79 -1.30
C ARG A 48 5.80 -8.25 -1.14
N THR A 49 6.75 -7.60 -1.83
CA THR A 49 8.19 -7.94 -1.67
C THR A 49 8.72 -7.62 -0.27
N ARG A 50 8.06 -6.70 0.45
CA ARG A 50 8.36 -6.39 1.87
C ARG A 50 7.69 -7.37 2.84
N GLY A 51 7.01 -8.39 2.35
CA GLY A 51 6.34 -9.41 3.18
C GLY A 51 4.93 -9.03 3.63
N ILE A 52 4.37 -7.91 3.13
CA ILE A 52 3.00 -7.51 3.45
C ILE A 52 2.03 -8.42 2.70
N GLN A 53 1.07 -8.98 3.46
CA GLN A 53 0.03 -9.86 2.92
C GLN A 53 -1.22 -9.07 2.58
N PHE A 54 -2.01 -9.57 1.63
CA PHE A 54 -3.28 -8.97 1.23
C PHE A 54 -4.39 -10.01 1.33
N ALA A 55 -5.54 -9.60 1.85
CA ALA A 55 -6.74 -10.42 1.96
C ALA A 55 -7.93 -9.70 1.33
N GLN A 56 -8.75 -10.41 0.55
CA GLN A 56 -9.95 -9.82 -0.08
C GLN A 56 -11.22 -9.98 0.76
N HIS A 57 -11.16 -10.76 1.83
CA HIS A 57 -12.29 -10.98 2.73
C HIS A 57 -11.80 -10.93 4.18
N PRO A 58 -12.52 -10.27 5.11
CA PRO A 58 -12.12 -10.16 6.52
C PRO A 58 -11.80 -11.50 7.21
N ALA A 59 -12.46 -12.60 6.81
CA ALA A 59 -12.23 -13.92 7.38
C ALA A 59 -10.81 -14.48 7.10
N ASN A 60 -10.12 -13.94 6.10
CA ASN A 60 -8.78 -14.35 5.70
C ASN A 60 -7.68 -13.44 6.29
N VAL A 61 -8.04 -12.46 7.12
CA VAL A 61 -7.07 -11.58 7.79
C VAL A 61 -6.45 -12.34 8.96
N THR A 62 -5.12 -12.41 8.98
CA THR A 62 -4.36 -13.20 9.96
C THR A 62 -3.65 -12.36 11.01
N THR A 63 -3.67 -11.02 10.86
CA THR A 63 -2.97 -10.08 11.74
C THR A 63 -3.96 -9.27 12.58
N ARG A 64 -3.47 -8.68 13.68
CA ARG A 64 -4.30 -7.80 14.51
C ARG A 64 -4.60 -6.49 13.79
N THR A 65 -5.69 -5.84 14.18
CA THR A 65 -6.01 -4.48 13.74
C THR A 65 -5.02 -3.50 14.36
N VAL A 66 -4.52 -2.58 13.52
CA VAL A 66 -3.63 -1.47 13.89
C VAL A 66 -4.39 -0.17 14.07
#